data_AF-A0A2V8CUN0-F1
#
_entry.id   AF-A0A2V8CUN0-F1
#
_cell.length_a   1.000
_cell.length_b   1.000
_cell.length_c   1.000
_cell.angle_alpha   90.00
_cell.angle_beta   90.00
_cell.angle_gamma   90.00
#
_symmetry.space_group_name_H-M   'P 1'
#
loop_
_entity.id
_entity.type
_entity.pdbx_description
1 polymer ?
#
loop_
_entity_poly.entity_id
_entity_poly.type
_entity_poly.pdbx_seq_one_letter_code
_entity_poly.pdbx_strand_id
1 'polypeptide(L)'
;MHKPGPAVLMALSVIIAACESERIPATVEWQGHAFQEVRILADLPPVIQADLGVGRPGLDGVADRGRPFSVTDLVDGNLPMRRLLTAGRDGETWLVALEQGGRGYSVVVFLFSPFEATPKQKWVLLERPRTLREVVQQVSQKERHER
;
A
#
# COMPACT_ATOMS: atom_id res chain seq x y z
N MET A 1 54.29 52.22 -23.65
CA MET A 1 55.21 51.15 -23.22
C MET A 1 54.98 50.90 -21.73
N HIS A 2 54.73 49.64 -21.33
CA HIS A 2 54.49 49.14 -19.95
C HIS A 2 53.18 49.57 -19.24
N LYS A 3 52.41 48.73 -18.53
CA LYS A 3 52.25 47.26 -18.36
C LYS A 3 50.93 47.06 -17.55
N PRO A 4 50.33 45.84 -17.48
CA PRO A 4 48.92 45.59 -17.15
C PRO A 4 48.62 45.02 -15.74
N GLY A 5 47.33 45.10 -15.35
CA GLY A 5 46.52 44.18 -14.48
C GLY A 5 46.88 44.05 -12.99
N PRO A 6 46.11 43.30 -12.16
CA PRO A 6 44.77 42.68 -12.31
C PRO A 6 43.80 43.11 -11.16
N ALA A 7 42.50 42.79 -11.11
CA ALA A 7 41.96 41.54 -10.56
C ALA A 7 40.41 41.62 -10.54
N VAL A 8 39.71 40.63 -11.09
CA VAL A 8 38.95 39.58 -10.37
C VAL A 8 37.74 40.09 -9.60
N LEU A 9 36.52 39.77 -10.09
CA LEU A 9 35.56 38.97 -9.33
C LEU A 9 34.47 38.42 -10.26
N MET A 10 34.59 37.14 -10.61
CA MET A 10 33.50 36.34 -11.16
C MET A 10 32.61 35.91 -9.99
N ALA A 11 31.39 36.45 -9.89
CA ALA A 11 30.37 35.93 -9.00
C ALA A 11 29.54 34.89 -9.76
N LEU A 12 29.91 33.62 -9.61
CA LEU A 12 29.14 32.49 -10.11
C LEU A 12 28.04 32.17 -9.09
N SER A 13 26.85 32.74 -9.26
CA SER A 13 25.68 32.35 -8.47
C SER A 13 25.05 31.08 -9.05
N VAL A 14 25.44 29.93 -8.52
CA VAL A 14 24.72 28.67 -8.74
C VAL A 14 23.46 28.69 -7.88
N ILE A 15 22.31 28.97 -8.49
CA ILE A 15 21.01 28.72 -7.86
C ILE A 15 20.76 27.22 -8.04
N ILE A 16 21.08 26.41 -7.03
CA ILE A 16 20.57 25.04 -6.95
C ILE A 16 19.11 25.17 -6.51
N ALA A 17 18.21 25.35 -7.48
CA ALA A 17 16.82 25.02 -7.26
C ALA A 17 16.72 23.49 -7.18
N ALA A 18 16.89 22.95 -5.98
CA ALA A 18 16.33 21.66 -5.65
C ALA A 18 14.80 21.85 -5.63
N CYS A 19 14.18 21.91 -6.80
CA CYS A 19 12.77 21.52 -6.88
C CYS A 19 12.77 20.05 -6.54
N GLU A 20 12.43 19.74 -5.28
CA GLU A 20 11.88 18.45 -4.91
C GLU A 20 10.87 18.11 -5.99
N SER A 21 11.17 17.09 -6.80
CA SER A 21 10.17 16.52 -7.67
C SER A 21 9.02 16.14 -6.75
N GLU A 22 7.91 16.87 -6.83
CA GLU A 22 6.64 16.46 -6.27
C GLU A 22 6.43 15.05 -6.81
N ARG A 23 6.78 14.04 -6.00
CA ARG A 23 6.63 12.65 -6.40
C ARG A 23 5.13 12.44 -6.49
N ILE A 24 4.59 12.56 -7.69
CA ILE A 24 3.25 12.08 -7.99
C ILE A 24 3.19 10.67 -7.37
N PRO A 25 2.27 10.42 -6.42
CA PRO A 25 2.19 9.12 -5.79
C PRO A 25 2.07 8.08 -6.90
N ALA A 26 2.96 7.09 -6.89
CA ALA A 26 3.07 6.16 -7.99
C ALA A 26 1.75 5.39 -8.14
N THR A 27 0.99 5.72 -9.19
CA THR A 27 -0.25 5.04 -9.52
C THR A 27 0.01 3.64 -10.08
N VAL A 28 -0.88 2.70 -9.80
CA VAL A 28 -0.84 1.33 -10.32
C VAL A 28 -2.11 1.07 -11.13
N GLU A 29 -1.94 0.84 -12.43
CA GLU A 29 -3.03 0.54 -13.36
C GLU A 29 -3.49 -0.92 -13.24
N TRP A 30 -4.81 -1.14 -13.14
CA TRP A 30 -5.41 -2.48 -13.16
C TRP A 30 -6.88 -2.43 -13.56
N GLN A 31 -7.28 -3.22 -14.57
CA GLN A 31 -8.68 -3.34 -15.02
C GLN A 31 -9.38 -1.99 -15.30
N GLY A 32 -8.65 -0.99 -15.80
CA GLY A 32 -9.18 0.34 -16.08
C GLY A 32 -9.20 1.28 -14.86
N HIS A 33 -8.69 0.82 -13.72
CA HIS A 33 -8.49 1.63 -12.52
C HIS A 33 -7.06 2.11 -12.39
N ALA A 34 -6.91 3.35 -11.91
CA ALA A 34 -5.63 4.00 -11.67
C ALA A 34 -5.41 4.14 -10.16
N PHE A 35 -4.99 3.06 -9.49
CA PHE A 35 -4.93 3.03 -8.03
C PHE A 35 -3.79 3.84 -7.42
N GLN A 36 -4.14 4.75 -6.51
CA GLN A 36 -3.21 5.43 -5.63
C GLN A 36 -2.98 4.61 -4.36
N GLU A 37 -1.71 4.46 -3.94
CA GLU A 37 -1.38 3.64 -2.78
C GLU A 37 -1.77 4.32 -1.46
N VAL A 38 -2.49 3.57 -0.61
CA VAL A 38 -2.86 3.92 0.76
C VAL A 38 -2.18 2.92 1.71
N ARG A 39 -1.58 3.44 2.80
CA ARG A 39 -0.69 2.65 3.66
C ARG A 39 -1.10 2.57 5.14
N ILE A 40 -2.17 3.25 5.52
CA ILE A 40 -2.70 3.24 6.90
C ILE A 40 -4.19 2.92 6.89
N LEU A 41 -4.66 2.21 7.91
CA LEU A 41 -6.06 1.76 7.99
C LEU A 41 -7.03 2.93 8.18
N ALA A 42 -6.59 3.99 8.86
CA ALA A 42 -7.40 5.17 9.13
C ALA A 42 -7.86 5.92 7.85
N ASP A 43 -7.13 5.75 6.74
CA ASP A 43 -7.47 6.36 5.45
C ASP A 43 -8.51 5.55 4.65
N LEU A 44 -8.85 4.33 5.11
CA LEU A 44 -9.91 3.54 4.49
C LEU A 44 -11.29 4.10 4.88
N PRO A 45 -12.32 3.95 4.04
CA PRO A 45 -13.69 4.29 4.40
C PRO A 45 -14.13 3.54 5.68
N PRO A 46 -14.91 4.18 6.58
CA PRO A 46 -15.32 3.56 7.84
C PRO A 46 -16.02 2.20 7.67
N VAL A 47 -16.79 2.03 6.59
CA VAL A 47 -17.46 0.75 6.29
C VAL A 47 -16.45 -0.37 5.99
N ILE A 48 -15.39 -0.07 5.23
CA ILE A 48 -14.30 -1.01 4.96
C ILE A 48 -13.51 -1.28 6.25
N GLN A 49 -13.23 -0.26 7.07
CA GLN A 49 -12.58 -0.46 8.36
C GLN A 49 -13.37 -1.41 9.27
N ALA A 50 -14.70 -1.25 9.32
CA ALA A 50 -15.58 -2.10 10.12
C ALA A 50 -15.61 -3.55 9.61
N ASP A 51 -15.70 -3.77 8.30
CA ASP A 51 -15.65 -5.10 7.68
C ASP A 51 -14.29 -5.79 7.93
N LEU A 52 -13.20 -5.03 7.78
CA LEU A 52 -11.85 -5.54 8.04
C LEU A 52 -11.56 -5.77 9.53
N GLY A 53 -12.41 -5.32 10.45
CA GLY A 53 -12.21 -5.54 11.89
C GLY A 53 -11.18 -4.61 12.52
N VAL A 54 -11.04 -3.38 12.01
CA VAL A 54 -10.19 -2.36 12.62
C VAL A 54 -10.65 -2.12 14.06
N GLY A 55 -9.68 -2.11 14.99
CA GLY A 55 -9.94 -1.96 16.43
C GLY A 55 -10.40 -3.24 17.16
N ARG A 56 -10.61 -4.36 16.46
CA ARG A 56 -10.90 -5.65 17.09
C ARG A 56 -9.60 -6.35 17.52
N PRO A 57 -9.57 -7.03 18.68
CA PRO A 57 -8.44 -7.87 19.08
C PRO A 57 -8.49 -9.26 18.44
N GLY A 58 -7.39 -10.01 18.53
CA GLY A 58 -7.35 -11.44 18.23
C GLY A 58 -7.67 -11.81 16.78
N LEU A 59 -8.44 -12.89 16.61
CA LEU A 59 -8.71 -13.54 15.32
C LEU A 59 -9.35 -12.60 14.28
N ASP A 60 -10.23 -11.72 14.74
CA ASP A 60 -10.99 -10.81 13.89
C ASP A 60 -10.32 -9.45 13.73
N GLY A 61 -9.18 -9.23 14.38
CA GLY A 61 -8.46 -7.97 14.33
C GLY A 61 -7.66 -7.75 13.05
N VAL A 62 -7.41 -6.48 12.75
CA VAL A 62 -6.40 -6.05 11.79
C VAL A 62 -5.53 -4.93 12.38
N ALA A 63 -4.21 -5.07 12.25
CA ALA A 63 -3.23 -4.07 12.66
C ALA A 63 -2.81 -3.16 11.50
N ASP A 64 -2.38 -1.93 11.81
CA ASP A 64 -1.74 -1.06 10.82
C ASP A 64 -0.45 -1.65 10.25
N ARG A 65 -0.06 -1.18 9.06
CA ARG A 65 1.16 -1.58 8.40
C ARG A 65 2.38 -1.43 9.32
N GLY A 66 3.18 -2.48 9.42
CA GLY A 66 4.37 -2.52 10.26
C GLY A 66 4.13 -2.67 11.76
N ARG A 67 2.88 -2.66 12.24
CA ARG A 67 2.57 -2.97 13.65
C ARG A 67 2.69 -4.47 13.94
N PRO A 68 2.84 -4.88 15.21
CA PRO A 68 2.83 -6.29 15.59
C PRO A 68 1.49 -6.96 15.24
N PHE A 69 1.56 -8.22 14.83
CA PHE A 69 0.41 -9.09 14.59
C PHE A 69 0.84 -10.56 14.75
N SER A 70 -0.11 -11.45 15.02
CA SER A 70 0.16 -12.89 15.16
C SER A 70 0.35 -13.52 13.77
N VAL A 71 1.61 -13.80 13.42
CA VAL A 71 2.00 -14.42 12.14
C VAL A 71 1.76 -15.93 12.15
N THR A 72 2.00 -16.58 13.29
CA THR A 72 1.95 -18.03 13.44
C THR A 72 0.54 -18.53 13.77
N ASP A 73 0.40 -19.83 13.91
CA ASP A 73 -0.80 -20.53 14.38
C ASP A 73 -1.05 -20.32 15.89
N LEU A 74 -0.03 -19.92 16.64
CA LEU A 74 -0.16 -19.54 18.04
C LEU A 74 -0.82 -18.16 18.17
N VAL A 75 -2.11 -18.16 18.44
CA VAL A 75 -2.91 -16.95 18.66
C VAL A 75 -2.51 -16.30 19.99
N ASP A 76 -1.97 -15.07 19.92
CA ASP A 76 -1.94 -14.18 21.08
C ASP A 76 -3.25 -13.39 21.06
N GLY A 77 -4.10 -13.58 22.07
CA GLY A 77 -5.40 -12.91 22.14
C GLY A 77 -5.32 -11.38 22.12
N ASN A 78 -4.15 -10.81 22.41
CA ASN A 78 -3.91 -9.37 22.40
C ASN A 78 -3.44 -8.83 21.05
N LEU A 79 -3.03 -9.70 20.13
CA LEU A 79 -2.54 -9.30 18.81
C LEU A 79 -3.57 -9.65 17.72
N PRO A 80 -3.80 -8.74 16.75
CA PRO A 80 -4.52 -9.07 15.54
C PRO A 80 -3.88 -10.24 14.77
N MET A 81 -4.70 -11.06 14.10
CA MET A 81 -4.21 -12.09 13.16
C MET A 81 -3.90 -11.56 11.76
N ARG A 82 -4.30 -10.32 11.48
CA ARG A 82 -4.11 -9.66 10.19
C ARG A 82 -3.36 -8.35 10.35
N ARG A 83 -2.69 -7.93 9.28
CA ARG A 83 -2.03 -6.63 9.20
C ARG A 83 -2.20 -6.03 7.83
N LEU A 84 -2.43 -4.71 7.75
CA LEU A 84 -2.42 -4.01 6.48
C LEU A 84 -1.06 -4.13 5.81
N LEU A 85 -1.03 -4.67 4.59
CA LEU A 85 0.15 -4.64 3.75
C LEU A 85 0.17 -3.33 2.95
N THR A 86 -0.90 -3.10 2.19
CA THR A 86 -1.13 -1.92 1.35
C THR A 86 -2.58 -1.91 0.88
N ALA A 87 -3.04 -0.75 0.41
CA ALA A 87 -4.31 -0.61 -0.30
C ALA A 87 -4.13 0.27 -1.54
N GLY A 88 -4.99 0.10 -2.53
CA GLY A 88 -5.12 0.95 -3.70
C GLY A 88 -6.49 1.61 -3.72
N ARG A 89 -6.53 2.92 -3.96
CA ARG A 89 -7.77 3.70 -4.12
C ARG A 89 -7.86 4.29 -5.52
N ASP A 90 -8.99 4.08 -6.18
CA ASP A 90 -9.38 4.81 -7.39
C ASP A 90 -10.87 5.18 -7.28
N GLY A 91 -11.13 6.48 -7.03
CA GLY A 91 -12.45 6.96 -6.65
C GLY A 91 -12.98 6.23 -5.41
N GLU A 92 -14.03 5.45 -5.61
CA GLU A 92 -14.71 4.63 -4.59
C GLU A 92 -14.38 3.13 -4.69
N THR A 93 -13.54 2.73 -5.65
CA THR A 93 -13.05 1.35 -5.76
C THR A 93 -11.80 1.20 -4.90
N TRP A 94 -11.78 0.14 -4.09
CA TRP A 94 -10.67 -0.13 -3.17
C TRP A 94 -10.13 -1.54 -3.35
N LEU A 95 -8.83 -1.67 -3.57
CA LEU A 95 -8.11 -2.93 -3.53
C LEU A 95 -7.29 -3.00 -2.25
N VAL A 96 -7.67 -3.83 -1.28
CA VAL A 96 -7.02 -3.90 0.03
C VAL A 96 -6.29 -5.22 0.20
N ALA A 97 -4.98 -5.18 0.48
CA ALA A 97 -4.17 -6.36 0.75
C ALA A 97 -3.78 -6.42 2.22
N LEU A 98 -4.07 -7.55 2.86
CA LEU A 98 -3.74 -7.84 4.25
C LEU A 98 -2.79 -9.03 4.34
N GLU A 99 -1.74 -8.91 5.15
CA GLU A 99 -1.02 -10.07 5.65
C GLU A 99 -1.94 -10.85 6.59
N GLN A 100 -1.91 -12.17 6.50
CA GLN A 100 -2.74 -13.08 7.29
C GLN A 100 -1.83 -14.14 7.93
N GLY A 101 -1.84 -14.20 9.26
CA GLY A 101 -1.23 -15.28 10.03
C GLY A 101 -2.16 -16.47 10.24
N GLY A 102 -1.67 -17.49 10.94
CA GLY A 102 -2.40 -18.74 11.23
C GLY A 102 -1.62 -19.98 10.82
N ARG A 103 -2.32 -21.01 10.31
CA ARG A 103 -1.70 -22.29 9.86
C ARG A 103 -0.58 -22.10 8.82
N GLY A 104 -0.56 -20.95 8.14
CA GLY A 104 0.54 -20.46 7.33
C GLY A 104 0.36 -18.98 7.01
N TYR A 105 1.45 -18.29 6.74
CA TYR A 105 1.40 -16.91 6.25
C TYR A 105 0.78 -16.87 4.84
N SER A 106 -0.14 -15.94 4.61
CA SER A 106 -0.63 -15.60 3.27
C SER A 106 -0.89 -14.11 3.16
N VAL A 107 -1.12 -13.61 1.95
CA VAL A 107 -1.70 -12.29 1.72
C VAL A 107 -3.11 -12.47 1.18
N VAL A 108 -4.09 -11.91 1.86
CA VAL A 108 -5.48 -11.89 1.43
C VAL A 108 -5.77 -10.54 0.81
N VAL A 109 -6.26 -10.55 -0.42
CA VAL A 109 -6.58 -9.34 -1.18
C VAL A 109 -8.08 -9.26 -1.38
N PHE A 110 -8.66 -8.09 -1.13
CA PHE A 110 -10.08 -7.81 -1.27
C PHE A 110 -10.29 -6.68 -2.28
N LEU A 111 -11.30 -6.81 -3.14
CA LEU A 111 -11.80 -5.70 -3.95
C LEU A 111 -13.15 -5.26 -3.38
N PHE A 112 -13.24 -4.01 -2.94
CA PHE A 112 -14.49 -3.38 -2.49
C PHE A 112 -15.05 -2.46 -3.58
N SER A 113 -16.38 -2.38 -3.63
CA SER A 113 -17.13 -1.48 -4.50
C SER A 113 -17.72 -0.30 -3.71
N PRO A 114 -18.04 0.83 -4.35
CA PRO A 114 -18.51 2.05 -3.72
C PRO A 114 -19.69 1.93 -2.76
N PHE A 115 -20.51 0.89 -2.92
CA PHE A 115 -21.83 0.81 -2.29
C PHE A 115 -22.03 -0.49 -1.51
N GLU A 116 -21.02 -1.36 -1.47
CA GLU A 116 -21.11 -2.65 -0.84
C GLU A 116 -20.26 -2.67 0.42
N ALA A 117 -20.90 -3.04 1.53
CA ALA A 117 -20.21 -3.25 2.80
C ALA A 117 -19.33 -4.51 2.78
N THR A 118 -19.48 -5.37 1.77
CA THR A 118 -18.75 -6.62 1.61
C THR A 118 -17.85 -6.58 0.38
N PRO A 119 -16.71 -7.27 0.40
CA PRO A 119 -15.82 -7.33 -0.76
C PRO A 119 -16.49 -8.07 -1.93
N LYS A 120 -16.44 -7.46 -3.12
CA LYS A 120 -16.91 -8.03 -4.38
C LYS A 120 -16.08 -9.25 -4.79
N GLN A 121 -14.78 -9.22 -4.53
CA GLN A 121 -13.85 -10.30 -4.83
C GLN A 121 -12.81 -10.46 -3.73
N LYS A 122 -12.29 -11.69 -3.62
CA LYS A 122 -11.25 -12.07 -2.67
C LYS A 122 -10.24 -12.99 -3.35
N TRP A 123 -8.95 -12.71 -3.16
CA TRP A 123 -7.86 -13.58 -3.57
C TRP A 123 -6.98 -13.93 -2.38
N VAL A 124 -6.35 -15.10 -2.44
CA VAL A 124 -5.30 -15.52 -1.51
C VAL A 124 -4.02 -15.71 -2.31
N LEU A 125 -2.98 -14.99 -1.91
CA LEU A 125 -1.64 -15.02 -2.47
C LEU A 125 -0.71 -15.73 -1.47
N LEU A 126 0.05 -16.71 -1.96
CA LEU A 126 1.01 -17.46 -1.16
C LEU A 126 2.40 -16.81 -1.17
N GLU A 127 2.70 -16.08 -2.25
CA GLU A 127 3.88 -15.22 -2.30
C GLU A 127 3.69 -13.97 -1.44
N ARG A 128 4.81 -13.32 -1.10
CA ARG A 128 4.82 -12.15 -0.21
C ARG A 128 5.02 -10.85 -1.01
N PRO A 129 3.98 -10.29 -1.65
CA PRO A 129 4.10 -8.96 -2.24
C PRO A 129 4.40 -7.93 -1.15
N ARG A 130 5.14 -6.89 -1.51
CA ARG A 130 5.54 -5.79 -0.62
C ARG A 130 4.95 -4.45 -1.05
N THR A 131 4.49 -4.38 -2.30
CA THR A 131 3.98 -3.16 -2.94
C THR A 131 2.64 -3.41 -3.60
N LEU A 132 1.85 -2.35 -3.79
CA LEU A 132 0.57 -2.42 -4.52
C LEU A 132 0.76 -2.96 -5.95
N ARG A 133 1.87 -2.62 -6.61
CA ARG A 133 2.21 -3.13 -7.95
C ARG A 133 2.36 -4.65 -7.96
N GLU A 134 3.07 -5.20 -6.99
CA GLU A 134 3.26 -6.66 -6.88
C GLU A 134 1.94 -7.36 -6.54
N VAL A 135 1.10 -6.76 -5.69
CA VAL A 135 -0.26 -7.26 -5.43
C VAL A 135 -1.06 -7.35 -6.73
N VAL A 136 -1.13 -6.25 -7.49
CA VAL A 136 -1.86 -6.20 -8.77
C VAL A 136 -1.31 -7.22 -9.78
N GLN A 137 0.02 -7.36 -9.87
CA GLN A 137 0.66 -8.32 -10.76
C GLN A 137 0.26 -9.76 -10.41
N GLN A 138 0.31 -10.13 -9.12
CA GLN A 138 -0.02 -11.49 -8.68
C GLN A 138 -1.52 -11.79 -8.79
N VAL A 139 -2.40 -10.84 -8.46
CA VAL A 139 -3.85 -10.98 -8.69
C VAL A 139 -4.14 -11.20 -10.17
N SER A 140 -3.54 -10.39 -11.05
CA SER A 140 -3.69 -10.54 -12.50
C SER A 140 -3.18 -11.87 -13.03
N GLN A 141 -2.09 -12.40 -12.46
CA GLN A 141 -1.60 -13.73 -12.79
C GLN A 141 -2.60 -14.80 -12.34
N LYS A 142 -3.12 -14.71 -11.11
CA LYS A 142 -4.08 -15.66 -10.55
C LYS A 142 -5.37 -15.72 -11.37
N GLU A 143 -5.94 -14.58 -11.74
CA GLU A 143 -7.13 -14.50 -12.61
C GLU A 143 -6.92 -15.12 -14.00
N ARG A 144 -5.69 -15.15 -14.52
CA ARG A 144 -5.39 -15.81 -15.80
C ARG A 144 -5.37 -17.33 -15.70
N HIS A 145 -4.97 -17.89 -14.57
CA HIS A 145 -4.88 -19.35 -14.38
C HIS A 145 -6.23 -19.97 -14.00
N GLU A 146 -7.17 -19.17 -13.50
CA GLU A 146 -8.51 -19.61 -13.10
C GLU A 146 -9.55 -19.49 -14.23
N ARG A 147 -9.13 -19.03 -15.42
CA ARG A 147 -9.96 -18.92 -16.63
C ARG A 147 -9.76 -20.07 -17.61
#